data_AF-A0A839P9N6-F1
#
_entry.id   AF-A0A839P9N6-F1
#
_cell.length_a   1.000
_cell.length_b   1.000
_cell.length_c   1.000
_cell.angle_alpha   90.00
_cell.angle_beta   90.00
_cell.angle_gamma   90.00
#
_symmetry.space_group_name_H-M   'P 1'
#
loop_
_entity.id
_entity.type
_entity.pdbx_description
1 polymer ?
#
loop_
_entity_poly.entity_id
_entity_poly.type
_entity_poly.pdbx_seq_one_letter_code
_entity_poly.pdbx_strand_id
1 'polypeptide(L)'
;MSNKPPLNWGREKDRMRGQRAALAAICEAQRLSGLPNPKEPGGFTYLNSAWRGLTGARYIFRVDRFEPGSLAFGGPCVALAVARDAAGAARILDIRTDIHPAEVEGWVERMTDSGATELHRCTLGKTGPLTARERLAVALDLTADEAEPARAA
;
A
#
# COMPACT_ATOMS: atom_id res chain seq x y z
N MET A 1 -15.30 20.22 -30.16
CA MET A 1 -15.78 19.88 -28.80
C MET A 1 -15.77 18.36 -28.68
N SER A 2 -14.92 17.79 -27.83
CA SER A 2 -14.75 16.32 -27.73
C SER A 2 -15.96 15.71 -27.01
N ASN A 3 -16.85 15.08 -27.77
CA ASN A 3 -18.09 14.45 -27.29
C ASN A 3 -17.81 13.09 -26.63
N LYS A 4 -16.97 13.07 -25.58
CA LYS A 4 -16.78 11.84 -24.80
C LYS A 4 -17.98 11.68 -23.85
N PRO A 5 -18.65 10.52 -23.86
CA PRO A 5 -19.72 10.26 -22.91
C PRO A 5 -19.20 10.42 -21.47
N PRO A 6 -20.05 10.84 -20.53
CA PRO A 6 -19.66 10.99 -19.13
C PRO A 6 -19.10 9.67 -18.59
N LEU A 7 -18.07 9.77 -17.75
CA LEU A 7 -17.34 8.62 -17.23
C LEU A 7 -18.31 7.67 -16.50
N ASN A 8 -18.54 6.48 -17.05
CA ASN A 8 -19.35 5.47 -16.39
C ASN A 8 -18.50 4.76 -15.34
N TRP A 9 -18.63 5.18 -14.09
CA TRP A 9 -17.88 4.64 -12.97
C TRP A 9 -18.11 3.15 -12.73
N GLY A 10 -19.25 2.57 -13.11
CA GLY A 10 -19.49 1.12 -13.00
C GLY A 10 -18.60 0.35 -13.97
N ARG A 11 -18.65 0.71 -15.26
CA ARG A 11 -17.79 0.12 -16.30
C ARG A 11 -16.31 0.38 -16.04
N GLU A 12 -15.96 1.55 -15.50
CA GLU A 12 -14.59 1.89 -15.15
C GLU A 12 -14.10 1.07 -13.94
N LYS A 13 -14.95 0.81 -12.95
CA LYS A 13 -14.61 -0.08 -11.82
C LYS A 13 -14.41 -1.53 -12.27
N ASP A 14 -15.22 -2.02 -13.21
CA ASP A 14 -15.06 -3.35 -13.79
C ASP A 14 -13.83 -3.43 -14.71
N ARG A 15 -13.53 -2.34 -15.44
CA ARG A 15 -12.29 -2.21 -16.22
C ARG A 15 -11.06 -2.23 -15.31
N MET A 16 -11.11 -1.52 -14.19
CA MET A 16 -10.04 -1.49 -13.18
C MET A 16 -9.97 -2.79 -12.35
N ARG A 17 -11.03 -3.60 -12.33
CA ARG A 17 -11.05 -4.88 -11.62
C ARG A 17 -10.10 -5.84 -12.35
N GLY A 18 -9.05 -6.28 -11.67
CA GLY A 18 -8.01 -7.10 -12.27
C GLY A 18 -6.95 -6.32 -13.07
N GLN A 19 -7.09 -4.99 -13.22
CA GLN A 19 -5.98 -4.14 -13.63
C GLN A 19 -5.02 -4.00 -12.45
N ARG A 20 -4.05 -4.89 -12.44
CA ARG A 20 -2.92 -4.85 -11.55
C ARG A 20 -2.26 -3.48 -11.70
N ALA A 21 -1.98 -2.80 -10.59
CA ALA A 21 -0.68 -2.16 -10.55
C ALA A 21 0.28 -3.09 -9.87
N ALA A 22 1.48 -3.18 -10.42
CA ALA A 22 2.63 -3.55 -9.63
C ALA A 22 2.59 -2.77 -8.31
N LEU A 23 2.84 -3.45 -7.21
CA LEU A 23 2.94 -2.82 -5.91
C LEU A 23 3.98 -1.67 -5.91
N ALA A 24 5.03 -1.80 -6.73
CA ALA A 24 5.95 -0.70 -7.03
C ALA A 24 5.27 0.54 -7.63
N ALA A 25 4.30 0.37 -8.54
CA ALA A 25 3.50 1.45 -9.09
C ALA A 25 2.49 2.03 -8.08
N ILE A 26 1.98 1.21 -7.15
CA ILE A 26 1.19 1.68 -6.00
C ILE A 26 2.06 2.61 -5.13
N CYS A 27 3.25 2.14 -4.77
CA CYS A 27 4.20 2.89 -3.95
C CYS A 27 4.73 4.16 -4.66
N GLU A 28 4.90 4.15 -5.98
CA GLU A 28 5.32 5.33 -6.75
C GLU A 28 4.20 6.36 -6.90
N ALA A 29 2.96 5.92 -7.15
CA ALA A 29 1.79 6.80 -7.12
C ALA A 29 1.60 7.46 -5.74
N GLN A 30 1.99 6.77 -4.66
CA GLN A 30 2.02 7.33 -3.31
C GLN A 30 3.18 8.29 -3.04
N ARG A 31 4.36 8.06 -3.64
CA ARG A 31 5.47 9.03 -3.57
C ARG A 31 5.02 10.39 -4.13
N LEU A 32 4.31 10.36 -5.26
CA LEU A 32 3.77 11.56 -5.91
C LEU A 32 2.66 12.25 -5.10
N SER A 33 2.08 11.58 -4.10
CA SER A 33 1.05 12.15 -3.22
C SER A 33 1.58 12.69 -1.89
N GLY A 34 2.91 12.64 -1.68
CA GLY A 34 3.57 13.22 -0.52
C GLY A 34 3.53 14.75 -0.54
N LEU A 35 3.01 15.34 0.54
CA LEU A 35 3.01 16.78 0.77
C LEU A 35 3.99 17.12 1.90
N PRO A 36 4.79 18.20 1.80
CA PRO A 36 5.61 18.66 2.90
C PRO A 36 4.76 18.84 4.17
N ASN A 37 5.19 18.30 5.30
CA ASN A 37 4.50 18.49 6.56
C ASN A 37 5.00 19.78 7.23
N PRO A 38 4.20 20.87 7.29
CA PRO A 38 4.65 22.13 7.89
C PRO A 38 4.88 22.03 9.41
N LYS A 39 4.40 20.96 10.07
CA LYS A 39 4.59 20.73 11.51
C LYS A 39 5.84 19.93 11.84
N GLU A 40 6.53 19.38 10.83
CA GLU A 40 7.70 18.51 11.02
C GLU A 40 8.73 18.82 9.93
N PRO A 41 9.75 19.65 10.22
CA PRO A 41 10.77 20.04 9.24
C PRO A 41 11.48 18.82 8.64
N GLY A 42 11.40 18.66 7.31
CA GLY A 42 11.92 17.47 6.60
C GLY A 42 10.96 16.27 6.57
N GLY A 43 9.81 16.37 7.24
CA GLY A 43 8.74 15.36 7.23
C GLY A 43 7.77 15.54 6.06
N PHE A 44 7.13 14.43 5.67
CA PHE A 44 6.10 14.39 4.64
C PHE A 44 4.80 13.84 5.22
N THR A 45 3.67 14.45 4.84
CA THR A 45 2.35 13.86 5.01
C THR A 45 1.97 13.19 3.70
N TYR A 46 1.82 11.88 3.72
CA TYR A 46 1.34 11.14 2.56
C TYR A 46 -0.18 11.14 2.55
N LEU A 47 -0.77 11.62 1.47
CA LEU A 47 -2.21 11.48 1.26
C LEU A 47 -2.55 10.00 1.07
N ASN A 48 -3.71 9.59 1.59
CA ASN A 48 -4.22 8.25 1.37
C ASN A 48 -4.43 8.00 -0.14
N SER A 49 -3.83 6.94 -0.66
CA SER A 49 -4.07 6.48 -2.05
C SER A 49 -4.96 5.26 -2.04
N ALA A 50 -5.77 5.09 -3.08
CA ALA A 50 -6.71 3.98 -3.17
C ALA A 50 -6.47 3.11 -4.40
N TRP A 51 -6.49 1.79 -4.20
CA TRP A 51 -6.26 0.76 -5.22
C TRP A 51 -7.31 -0.34 -5.15
N ARG A 52 -7.33 -1.25 -6.13
CA ARG A 52 -8.16 -2.46 -6.10
C ARG A 52 -7.33 -3.69 -6.43
N GLY A 53 -7.34 -4.69 -5.54
CA GLY A 53 -6.72 -6.00 -5.77
C GLY A 53 -7.57 -6.94 -6.62
N LEU A 54 -7.12 -8.18 -6.82
CA LEU A 54 -7.83 -9.26 -7.53
C LEU A 54 -9.19 -9.57 -6.89
N THR A 55 -9.26 -9.43 -5.57
CA THR A 55 -10.48 -9.55 -4.78
C THR A 55 -11.53 -8.49 -5.12
N GLY A 56 -11.17 -7.45 -5.90
CA GLY A 56 -12.02 -6.31 -6.25
C GLY A 56 -12.27 -5.34 -5.08
N ALA A 57 -11.69 -5.61 -3.91
CA ALA A 57 -11.81 -4.77 -2.73
C ALA A 57 -11.03 -3.46 -2.90
N ARG A 58 -11.54 -2.36 -2.32
CA ARG A 58 -10.87 -1.05 -2.36
C ARG A 58 -9.86 -0.98 -1.23
N TYR A 59 -8.58 -0.96 -1.56
CA TYR A 59 -7.47 -0.79 -0.65
C TYR A 59 -7.21 0.68 -0.45
N ILE A 60 -6.95 1.10 0.78
CA ILE A 60 -6.53 2.44 1.14
C ILE A 60 -5.15 2.30 1.77
N PHE A 61 -4.15 2.87 1.11
CA PHE A 61 -2.78 2.87 1.57
C PHE A 61 -2.42 4.20 2.20
N ARG A 62 -1.75 4.13 3.33
CA ARG A 62 -1.10 5.24 4.02
C ARG A 62 0.38 4.91 4.19
N VAL A 63 1.25 5.88 3.98
CA VAL A 63 2.68 5.75 4.26
C VAL A 63 2.98 6.51 5.54
N ASP A 64 3.71 5.87 6.43
CA ASP A 64 4.23 6.45 7.66
C ASP A 64 5.73 6.13 7.76
N ARG A 65 6.42 6.75 8.72
CA ARG A 65 7.80 6.42 9.04
C ARG A 65 7.88 4.98 9.54
N PHE A 66 8.94 4.27 9.17
CA PHE A 66 9.16 2.92 9.66
C PHE A 66 9.72 2.93 11.09
N GLU A 67 8.83 3.05 12.06
CA GLU A 67 9.15 3.07 13.48
C GLU A 67 8.03 2.43 14.32
N PRO A 68 8.31 1.92 15.54
CA PRO A 68 7.33 1.17 16.32
C PRO A 68 6.05 1.97 16.63
N GLY A 69 6.21 3.27 16.92
CA GLY A 69 5.09 4.16 17.22
C GLY A 69 4.07 4.26 16.09
N SER A 70 4.50 4.13 14.83
CA SER A 70 3.60 4.23 13.67
C SER A 70 2.62 3.05 13.55
N LEU A 71 2.95 1.89 14.14
CA LEU A 71 2.07 0.72 14.20
C LEU A 71 1.12 0.76 15.41
N ALA A 72 1.55 1.30 16.54
CA ALA A 72 0.77 1.32 17.79
C ALA A 72 -0.54 2.12 17.68
N PHE A 73 -0.59 3.14 16.80
CA PHE A 73 -1.76 3.99 16.59
C PHE A 73 -2.74 3.48 15.50
N GLY A 74 -2.46 2.33 14.88
CA GLY A 74 -3.29 1.77 13.81
C GLY A 74 -4.21 0.67 14.32
N GLY A 75 -5.51 0.76 14.03
CA GLY A 75 -6.37 -0.43 14.10
C GLY A 75 -5.89 -1.55 13.15
N PRO A 76 -6.56 -2.72 13.14
CA PRO A 76 -6.14 -3.87 12.34
C PRO A 76 -5.92 -3.50 10.87
N CYS A 77 -4.71 -3.69 10.37
CA CYS A 77 -4.30 -3.36 9.01
C CYS A 77 -3.32 -4.40 8.47
N VAL A 78 -3.04 -4.35 7.17
CA VAL A 78 -1.89 -5.06 6.58
C VAL A 78 -0.73 -4.09 6.55
N ALA A 79 0.37 -4.41 7.22
CA ALA A 79 1.57 -3.60 7.30
C ALA A 79 2.64 -4.13 6.34
N LEU A 80 3.30 -3.23 5.63
CA LEU A 80 4.37 -3.55 4.70
C LEU A 80 5.62 -2.77 5.11
N ALA A 81 6.74 -3.48 5.24
CA ALA A 81 8.05 -2.88 5.41
C ALA A 81 8.65 -2.60 4.03
N VAL A 82 8.94 -1.34 3.74
CA VAL A 82 9.37 -0.90 2.41
C VAL A 82 10.73 -0.22 2.50
N ALA A 83 11.64 -0.66 1.64
CA ALA A 83 12.90 0.00 1.35
C ALA A 83 12.80 0.72 -0.01
N ARG A 84 13.69 1.69 -0.24
CA ARG A 84 13.90 2.25 -1.58
C ARG A 84 15.29 1.92 -2.09
N ASP A 85 15.38 1.64 -3.39
CA ASP A 85 16.68 1.54 -4.04
C ASP A 85 17.28 2.92 -4.36
N ALA A 86 18.48 2.93 -4.94
CA ALA A 86 19.19 4.17 -5.29
C ALA A 86 18.45 5.02 -6.35
N ALA A 87 17.56 4.42 -7.14
CA ALA A 87 16.71 5.13 -8.10
C ALA A 87 15.40 5.65 -7.46
N GLY A 88 15.18 5.36 -6.16
CA GLY A 88 13.98 5.71 -5.42
C GLY A 88 12.81 4.74 -5.61
N ALA A 89 13.01 3.62 -6.31
CA ALA A 89 11.97 2.62 -6.52
C ALA A 89 11.71 1.85 -5.22
N ALA A 90 10.44 1.64 -4.90
CA ALA A 90 10.02 0.94 -3.69
C ALA A 90 10.19 -0.57 -3.83
N ARG A 91 10.76 -1.20 -2.81
CA ARG A 91 10.91 -2.64 -2.65
C ARG A 91 10.34 -3.07 -1.31
N ILE A 92 9.44 -4.02 -1.32
CA ILE A 92 8.91 -4.62 -0.09
C ILE A 92 9.90 -5.63 0.44
N LEU A 93 10.17 -5.53 1.73
CA LEU A 93 11.01 -6.47 2.46
C LEU A 93 10.17 -7.50 3.24
N ASP A 94 9.02 -7.10 3.78
CA ASP A 94 8.11 -8.01 4.49
C ASP A 94 6.67 -7.48 4.47
N ILE A 95 5.71 -8.39 4.62
CA ILE A 95 4.27 -8.09 4.73
C ILE A 95 3.70 -8.80 5.96
N ARG A 96 3.04 -8.04 6.83
CA ARG A 96 2.33 -8.53 8.01
C ARG A 96 0.84 -8.31 7.86
N THR A 97 0.10 -9.40 7.76
CA THR A 97 -1.38 -9.38 7.79
C THR A 97 -1.92 -9.11 9.19
N ASP A 98 -1.12 -9.33 10.21
CA ASP A 98 -1.38 -9.04 11.60
C ASP A 98 -0.02 -8.99 12.30
N ILE A 99 0.13 -8.13 13.30
CA ILE A 99 1.33 -8.09 14.12
C ILE A 99 0.91 -7.94 15.57
N HIS A 100 1.30 -8.89 16.41
CA HIS A 100 0.99 -8.79 17.82
C HIS A 100 1.76 -7.60 18.42
N PRO A 101 1.18 -6.78 19.31
CA PRO A 101 1.85 -5.60 19.86
C PRO A 101 3.25 -5.88 20.44
N ALA A 102 3.42 -7.04 21.10
CA ALA A 102 4.71 -7.47 21.65
C ALA A 102 5.78 -7.81 20.59
N GLU A 103 5.40 -8.03 19.34
CA GLU A 103 6.32 -8.37 18.24
C GLU A 103 6.72 -7.14 17.42
N VAL A 104 6.07 -6.00 17.62
CA VAL A 104 6.24 -4.78 16.82
C VAL A 104 7.68 -4.29 16.84
N GLU A 105 8.28 -4.15 18.02
CA GLU A 105 9.65 -3.63 18.14
C GLU A 105 10.65 -4.52 17.43
N GLY A 106 10.65 -5.82 17.72
CA GLY A 106 11.58 -6.76 17.10
C GLY A 106 11.36 -6.90 15.58
N TRP A 107 10.13 -6.75 15.09
CA TRP A 107 9.88 -6.71 13.65
C TRP A 107 10.45 -5.45 13.00
N VAL A 108 10.23 -4.28 13.60
CA VAL A 108 10.77 -3.01 13.11
C VAL A 108 12.29 -3.02 13.10
N GLU A 109 12.93 -3.51 14.17
CA GLU A 109 14.39 -3.63 14.26
C GLU A 109 14.94 -4.47 13.09
N ARG A 110 14.47 -5.71 12.93
CA ARG A 110 14.92 -6.62 11.85
C ARG A 110 14.73 -6.04 10.45
N MET A 111 13.62 -5.35 10.23
CA MET A 111 13.33 -4.76 8.92
C MET A 111 14.16 -3.50 8.67
N THR A 112 14.44 -2.72 9.70
CA THR A 112 15.36 -1.58 9.62
C THR A 112 16.77 -2.04 9.27
N ASP A 113 17.26 -3.11 9.91
CA ASP A 113 18.54 -3.74 9.57
C ASP A 113 18.58 -4.27 8.13
N SER A 114 17.43 -4.66 7.61
CA SER A 114 17.27 -5.09 6.21
C SER A 114 17.13 -3.91 5.23
N GLY A 115 17.12 -2.67 5.73
CA GLY A 115 17.06 -1.43 4.96
C GLY A 115 15.65 -0.83 4.77
N ALA A 116 14.65 -1.29 5.52
CA ALA A 116 13.33 -0.66 5.49
C ALA A 116 13.39 0.76 6.06
N THR A 117 12.77 1.69 5.34
CA THR A 117 12.69 3.10 5.74
C THR A 117 11.25 3.61 5.81
N GLU A 118 10.31 2.88 5.19
CA GLU A 118 8.90 3.27 5.11
C GLU A 118 7.98 2.16 5.62
N LEU A 119 6.93 2.57 6.35
CA LEU A 119 5.82 1.71 6.73
C LEU A 119 4.62 2.02 5.84
N HIS A 120 4.23 1.06 5.00
CA HIS A 120 3.00 1.20 4.21
C HIS A 120 1.90 0.42 4.91
N ARG A 121 0.82 1.10 5.29
CA ARG A 121 -0.35 0.50 5.92
C ARG A 121 -1.48 0.42 4.93
N CYS A 122 -2.00 -0.77 4.71
CA CYS A 122 -3.16 -1.03 3.89
C CYS A 122 -4.39 -1.33 4.74
N THR A 123 -5.47 -0.59 4.49
CA THR A 123 -6.80 -0.83 5.05
C THR A 123 -7.81 -1.03 3.93
N LEU A 124 -9.01 -1.54 4.25
CA LEU A 124 -10.11 -1.58 3.29
C LEU A 124 -10.95 -0.31 3.41
N GLY A 125 -11.41 0.23 2.28
CA GLY A 125 -12.35 1.35 2.21
C GLY A 125 -13.78 0.98 2.61
N LYS A 126 -13.94 0.40 3.79
CA LYS A 126 -15.20 0.05 4.43
C LYS A 126 -15.23 0.59 5.86
N THR A 127 -16.41 0.61 6.46
CA THR A 127 -16.56 0.89 7.89
C THR A 127 -16.17 -0.33 8.72
N GLY A 128 -15.45 -0.11 9.82
CA GLY A 128 -15.03 -1.16 10.76
C GLY A 128 -13.69 -1.84 10.43
N PRO A 129 -13.15 -2.63 11.37
CA PRO A 129 -11.85 -3.29 11.21
C PRO A 129 -11.87 -4.36 10.11
N LEU A 130 -10.70 -4.65 9.54
CA LEU A 130 -10.55 -5.78 8.63
C LEU A 130 -10.69 -7.10 9.40
N THR A 131 -11.38 -8.07 8.83
CA THR A 131 -11.37 -9.46 9.30
C THR A 131 -10.05 -10.13 8.92
N ALA A 132 -9.68 -11.23 9.59
CA ALA A 132 -8.47 -11.99 9.26
C ALA A 132 -8.47 -12.47 7.80
N ARG A 133 -9.62 -12.93 7.29
CA ARG A 133 -9.78 -13.37 5.90
C ARG A 133 -9.52 -12.24 4.90
N GLU A 134 -9.97 -11.03 5.21
CA GLU A 134 -9.74 -9.86 4.35
C GLU A 134 -8.28 -9.41 4.39
N ARG A 135 -7.62 -9.44 5.56
CA ARG A 135 -6.19 -9.14 5.65
C ARG A 135 -5.35 -10.13 4.85
N LEU A 136 -5.68 -11.42 4.91
CA LEU A 136 -5.05 -12.44 4.09
C LEU A 136 -5.28 -12.19 2.59
N ALA A 137 -6.52 -11.87 2.19
CA ALA A 137 -6.85 -11.60 0.80
C ALA A 137 -6.09 -10.39 0.25
N VAL A 138 -5.93 -9.33 1.06
CA VAL A 138 -5.07 -8.18 0.74
C VAL A 138 -3.63 -8.61 0.57
N ALA A 139 -3.05 -9.35 1.51
CA ALA A 139 -1.65 -9.78 1.40
C ALA A 139 -1.41 -10.66 0.17
N LEU A 140 -2.31 -11.59 -0.14
CA LEU A 140 -2.25 -12.41 -1.36
C LEU A 140 -2.27 -11.55 -2.62
N ASP A 141 -3.15 -10.54 -2.67
CA ASP A 141 -3.22 -9.61 -3.80
C ASP A 141 -1.94 -8.77 -3.94
N LEU A 142 -1.20 -8.55 -2.83
CA LEU A 142 0.06 -7.78 -2.81
C LEU A 142 1.31 -8.63 -3.10
N THR A 143 1.30 -9.92 -2.77
CA THR A 143 2.41 -10.85 -3.04
C THR A 143 2.29 -11.57 -4.38
N ALA A 144 1.17 -11.45 -5.08
CA ALA A 144 0.99 -12.09 -6.37
C ALA A 144 2.03 -11.56 -7.38
N ASP A 145 2.89 -12.44 -7.90
CA ASP A 145 3.88 -12.11 -8.93
C ASP A 145 3.20 -11.48 -10.14
N GLU A 146 3.79 -10.40 -10.66
CA GLU A 146 3.38 -9.80 -11.92
C GLU A 146 3.36 -10.90 -12.99
N ALA A 147 2.18 -11.13 -13.56
CA ALA A 147 2.11 -11.90 -14.79
C ALA A 147 2.87 -11.04 -15.80
N GLU A 148 3.90 -11.60 -16.44
CA GLU A 148 4.64 -10.93 -17.49
C GLU A 148 3.62 -10.24 -18.42
N PRO A 149 3.81 -8.96 -18.75
CA PRO A 149 2.94 -8.31 -19.72
C PRO A 149 2.97 -9.19 -20.97
N ALA A 150 1.79 -9.72 -21.34
CA ALA A 150 1.67 -10.54 -22.52
C ALA A 150 2.34 -9.78 -23.67
N ARG A 151 3.47 -10.29 -24.16
CA ARG A 151 4.16 -9.70 -25.31
C ARG A 151 3.11 -9.53 -26.39
N ALA A 152 2.84 -8.28 -26.75
CA ALA A 152 1.98 -7.99 -27.89
C ALA A 152 2.62 -8.67 -29.12
N ALA A 153 1.90 -9.66 -29.65
CA ALA A 153 2.23 -10.32 -30.91
C ALA A 153 1.77 -9.47 -32.08
#